data_AF-A0A822YTP4-F1
#
_entry.id   AF-A0A822YTP4-F1
#
_cell.length_a   1.000
_cell.length_b   1.000
_cell.length_c   1.000
_cell.angle_alpha   90.00
_cell.angle_beta   90.00
_cell.angle_gamma   90.00
#
_symmetry.space_group_name_H-M   'P 1'
#
loop_
_entity.id
_entity.type
_entity.pdbx_description
1 polymer ?
#
loop_
_entity_poly.entity_id
_entity_poly.type
_entity_poly.pdbx_seq_one_letter_code
_entity_poly.pdbx_strand_id
1 'polypeptide(L)'
;MNSITTQLPTSEEDENHCLFAMQLASASVLPMVLKAAMELNVLEIIAREGPGAHLSPLEIAAHLSTQNPEAPVLLDRILRLLASHSVLTCSLHQTHGDGRV
;
A
#
# COMPACT_ATOMS: atom_id res chain seq x y z
N MET A 1 6.66 51.72 11.83
CA MET A 1 6.30 51.09 10.54
C MET A 1 6.69 49.63 10.63
N ASN A 2 5.74 48.80 11.00
CA ASN A 2 5.86 47.36 11.14
C ASN A 2 5.61 46.72 9.78
N SER A 3 6.67 46.14 9.20
CA SER A 3 6.62 45.37 7.98
C SER A 3 5.73 44.14 8.17
N ILE A 4 4.57 44.12 7.53
CA ILE A 4 3.80 42.89 7.32
C ILE A 4 4.45 42.24 6.11
N THR A 5 5.41 41.35 6.35
CA THR A 5 5.85 40.40 5.32
C THR A 5 4.71 39.42 5.13
N THR A 6 3.83 39.69 4.17
CA THR A 6 2.94 38.67 3.63
C THR A 6 3.84 37.65 2.94
N GLN A 7 4.15 36.55 3.64
CA GLN A 7 4.73 35.38 2.98
C GLN A 7 3.66 34.89 2.00
N LEU A 8 3.92 35.06 0.71
CA LEU A 8 3.14 34.42 -0.35
C LEU A 8 3.33 32.91 -0.14
N PRO A 9 2.28 32.09 -0.06
CA PRO A 9 2.44 30.64 -0.01
C PRO A 9 3.27 30.21 -1.23
N THR A 10 4.30 29.41 -0.98
CA THR A 10 5.09 28.80 -2.04
C THR A 10 4.23 27.73 -2.71
N SER A 11 4.41 27.50 -4.03
CA SER A 11 3.67 26.45 -4.79
C SER A 11 3.60 25.12 -4.03
N GLU A 12 4.67 24.78 -3.31
CA GLU A 12 4.82 23.56 -2.53
C GLU A 12 3.83 23.45 -1.34
N GLU A 13 3.54 24.55 -0.63
CA GLU A 13 2.60 24.54 0.50
C GLU A 13 1.16 24.30 0.02
N ASP A 14 0.77 24.97 -1.06
CA ASP A 14 -0.54 24.79 -1.69
C ASP A 14 -0.69 23.37 -2.27
N GLU A 15 0.37 22.82 -2.88
CA GLU A 15 0.42 21.43 -3.33
C GLU A 15 0.25 20.46 -2.16
N ASN A 16 0.93 20.67 -1.04
CA ASN A 16 0.79 19.84 0.15
C ASN A 16 -0.63 19.88 0.74
N HIS A 17 -1.26 21.06 0.80
CA HIS A 17 -2.66 21.17 1.22
C HIS A 17 -3.61 20.43 0.28
N CYS A 18 -3.39 20.54 -1.03
CA CYS A 18 -4.16 19.83 -2.04
C CYS A 18 -4.03 18.30 -1.87
N LEU A 19 -2.80 17.79 -1.71
CA LEU A 19 -2.55 16.37 -1.47
C LEU A 19 -3.19 15.88 -0.17
N PHE A 20 -3.12 16.67 0.91
CA PHE A 20 -3.77 16.34 2.17
C PHE A 20 -5.30 16.30 2.04
N ALA A 21 -5.90 17.26 1.33
CA ALA A 21 -7.34 17.24 1.05
C ALA A 21 -7.74 15.99 0.23
N MET A 22 -6.93 15.57 -0.74
CA MET A 22 -7.15 14.33 -1.50
C MET A 22 -7.05 13.08 -0.62
N GLN A 23 -6.08 13.03 0.30
CA GLN A 23 -5.97 11.95 1.29
C GLN A 23 -7.21 11.90 2.20
N LEU A 24 -7.69 13.05 2.69
CA LEU A 24 -8.90 13.13 3.52
C LEU A 24 -10.15 12.69 2.75
N ALA A 25 -10.29 13.11 1.49
CA ALA A 25 -11.39 12.70 0.62
C ALA A 25 -11.45 11.17 0.41
N SER A 26 -10.31 10.48 0.51
CA SER A 26 -10.17 9.03 0.38
C SER A 26 -9.90 8.31 1.72
N ALA A 27 -10.09 8.98 2.86
CA ALA A 27 -9.64 8.47 4.16
C ALA A 27 -10.29 7.14 4.58
N SER A 28 -11.47 6.81 4.05
CA SER A 28 -12.17 5.55 4.30
C SER A 28 -11.51 4.34 3.64
N VAL A 29 -10.64 4.55 2.64
CA VAL A 29 -10.03 3.47 1.87
C VAL A 29 -9.09 2.63 2.74
N LEU A 30 -8.25 3.26 3.56
CA LEU A 30 -7.33 2.55 4.47
C LEU A 30 -8.06 1.60 5.43
N PRO A 31 -9.03 2.05 6.26
CA PRO A 31 -9.71 1.15 7.20
C PRO A 31 -10.50 0.04 6.49
N MET A 32 -11.09 0.33 5.33
CA MET A 32 -11.79 -0.68 4.53
C MET A 32 -10.86 -1.76 3.98
N VAL A 33 -9.69 -1.36 3.47
CA VAL A 33 -8.68 -2.31 2.96
C VAL A 33 -8.05 -3.12 4.09
N LEU A 34 -7.77 -2.50 5.23
CA LEU A 34 -7.30 -3.22 6.42
C LEU A 34 -8.33 -4.26 6.88
N LYS A 35 -9.61 -3.89 6.93
CA LYS A 35 -10.70 -4.82 7.24
C LYS A 35 -10.74 -5.98 6.24
N ALA A 36 -10.65 -5.71 4.94
CA ALA A 36 -10.64 -6.77 3.92
C ALA A 36 -9.42 -7.71 4.08
N ALA A 37 -8.24 -7.17 4.38
CA ALA A 37 -7.04 -7.98 4.63
C ALA A 37 -7.20 -8.88 5.88
N MET A 38 -7.91 -8.41 6.91
CA MET A 38 -8.26 -9.24 8.07
C MET A 38 -9.28 -10.32 7.71
N GLU A 39 -10.34 -9.99 6.98
CA GLU A 39 -11.38 -10.97 6.58
C GLU A 39 -10.86 -12.05 5.63
N LEU A 40 -9.87 -11.71 4.80
CA LEU A 40 -9.15 -12.66 3.96
C LEU A 40 -8.02 -13.40 4.70
N ASN A 41 -7.83 -13.16 6.00
CA ASN A 41 -6.73 -13.73 6.80
C ASN A 41 -5.33 -13.48 6.22
N VAL A 42 -5.14 -12.42 5.44
CA VAL A 42 -3.85 -12.10 4.80
C VAL A 42 -2.76 -11.88 5.84
N LEU A 43 -3.09 -11.15 6.91
CA LEU A 43 -2.14 -10.85 7.98
C LEU A 43 -1.70 -12.12 8.74
N GLU A 44 -2.62 -13.07 8.93
CA GLU A 44 -2.33 -14.35 9.57
C GLU A 44 -1.45 -15.23 8.67
N ILE A 45 -1.74 -15.27 7.35
CA ILE A 45 -0.91 -15.99 6.37
C ILE A 45 0.54 -15.49 6.43
N ILE A 46 0.75 -14.16 6.43
CA ILE A 46 2.09 -13.57 6.53
C ILE A 46 2.74 -13.92 7.89
N ALA A 47 1.99 -13.81 8.99
CA ALA A 47 2.52 -14.08 10.33
C ALA A 47 2.97 -15.55 10.51
N ARG A 48 2.33 -16.49 9.82
CA ARG A 48 2.66 -17.93 9.89
C ARG A 48 4.03 -18.27 9.32
N GLU A 49 4.55 -17.49 8.37
CA GLU A 49 5.90 -17.67 7.82
C GLU A 49 7.00 -17.20 8.78
N GLY A 50 6.61 -16.47 9.82
CA GLY A 50 7.48 -16.05 10.91
C GLY A 50 8.07 -14.64 10.74
N PRO A 51 8.79 -14.16 11.77
CA PRO A 51 9.31 -12.79 11.79
C PRO A 51 10.31 -12.54 10.66
N GLY A 52 10.11 -11.45 9.91
CA GLY A 52 11.00 -11.05 8.82
C GLY A 52 10.82 -11.83 7.51
N ALA A 53 9.84 -12.74 7.45
CA ALA A 53 9.47 -13.38 6.20
C ALA A 53 8.81 -12.38 5.24
N HIS A 54 9.09 -12.55 3.95
CA HIS A 54 8.46 -11.81 2.87
C HIS A 54 7.70 -12.79 1.98
N LEU A 55 6.43 -12.48 1.71
CA LEU A 55 5.60 -13.24 0.79
C LEU A 55 5.21 -12.36 -0.40
N SER A 56 5.24 -12.95 -1.58
CA SER A 56 4.68 -12.36 -2.79
C SER A 56 3.13 -12.44 -2.78
N PRO A 57 2.45 -11.57 -3.55
CA PRO A 57 0.99 -11.64 -3.69
C PRO A 57 0.49 -12.98 -4.24
N LEU A 58 1.30 -13.65 -5.07
CA LEU A 58 0.99 -14.97 -5.63
C LEU A 58 1.02 -16.06 -4.56
N GLU A 59 2.04 -16.05 -3.69
CA GLU A 59 2.14 -17.00 -2.58
C GLU A 59 0.95 -16.81 -1.61
N ILE A 60 0.60 -15.57 -1.26
CA ILE A 60 -0.56 -15.29 -0.42
C ILE A 60 -1.86 -15.78 -1.09
N ALA A 61 -2.05 -15.53 -2.40
CA ALA A 61 -3.21 -16.02 -3.13
C ALA A 61 -3.35 -17.55 -3.10
N ALA A 62 -2.22 -18.27 -3.19
CA ALA A 62 -2.20 -19.73 -3.14
C ALA A 62 -2.72 -20.27 -1.80
N HIS A 63 -2.52 -19.54 -0.69
CA HIS A 63 -3.08 -19.91 0.61
C HIS A 63 -4.59 -19.68 0.73
N LEU A 64 -5.18 -18.80 -0.08
CA LEU A 64 -6.61 -18.47 -0.03
C LEU A 64 -7.51 -19.48 -0.74
N SER A 65 -6.94 -20.52 -1.37
CA SER A 65 -7.69 -21.55 -2.11
C SER A 65 -8.72 -20.98 -3.10
N THR A 66 -8.35 -19.88 -3.77
CA THR A 66 -9.22 -19.14 -4.68
C THR A 66 -9.00 -19.56 -6.14
N GLN A 67 -10.09 -19.64 -6.90
CA GLN A 67 -10.05 -19.92 -8.34
C GLN A 67 -9.98 -18.62 -9.17
N ASN A 68 -9.92 -17.46 -8.53
CA ASN A 68 -9.89 -16.18 -9.23
C ASN A 68 -8.47 -15.89 -9.77
N PRO A 69 -8.26 -15.87 -11.10
CA PRO A 69 -6.93 -15.61 -11.68
C PRO A 69 -6.42 -14.20 -11.36
N GLU A 70 -7.31 -13.26 -11.07
CA GLU A 70 -6.95 -11.87 -10.71
C GLU A 70 -6.60 -11.71 -9.21
N ALA A 71 -6.74 -12.76 -8.40
CA ALA A 71 -6.51 -12.68 -6.96
C ALA A 71 -5.10 -12.15 -6.59
N PRO A 72 -4.00 -12.60 -7.22
CA PRO A 72 -2.67 -12.06 -6.93
C PRO A 72 -2.57 -10.55 -7.19
N VAL A 73 -3.19 -10.07 -8.29
CA VAL A 73 -3.17 -8.64 -8.65
C VAL A 73 -4.00 -7.80 -7.67
N LEU A 74 -5.16 -8.32 -7.26
CA LEU A 74 -6.00 -7.65 -6.26
C LEU A 74 -5.31 -7.61 -4.88
N LEU A 75 -4.66 -8.70 -4.48
CA LEU A 75 -3.86 -8.74 -3.25
C LEU A 75 -2.68 -7.77 -3.31
N ASP A 76 -1.97 -7.68 -4.43
CA ASP A 76 -0.87 -6.73 -4.59
C ASP A 76 -1.33 -5.28 -4.31
N ARG A 77 -2.52 -4.90 -4.79
CA ARG A 77 -3.11 -3.56 -4.53
C ARG A 77 -3.44 -3.36 -3.05
N ILE A 78 -3.98 -4.38 -2.39
CA ILE A 78 -4.25 -4.36 -0.94
C ILE A 78 -2.93 -4.18 -0.17
N LEU A 79 -1.95 -5.05 -0.43
CA LEU A 79 -0.66 -5.07 0.27
C LEU A 79 0.10 -3.77 0.08
N ARG A 80 0.09 -3.21 -1.13
CA ARG A 80 0.75 -1.94 -1.45
C ARG A 80 0.14 -0.76 -0.71
N LEU A 81 -1.19 -0.69 -0.57
CA LEU A 81 -1.82 0.35 0.24
C LEU A 81 -1.45 0.19 1.72
N LEU A 82 -1.48 -1.03 2.26
CA LEU A 82 -1.09 -1.27 3.64
C LEU A 82 0.39 -0.91 3.89
N ALA A 83 1.27 -1.21 2.93
CA ALA A 83 2.68 -0.83 2.99
C ALA A 83 2.89 0.69 2.90
N SER A 84 2.12 1.41 2.07
CA SER A 84 2.21 2.89 2.02
C SER A 84 1.78 3.56 3.32
N HIS A 85 1.01 2.87 4.15
CA HIS A 85 0.63 3.30 5.51
C HIS A 85 1.46 2.64 6.61
N SER A 86 2.60 2.03 6.28
CA SER A 86 3.53 1.39 7.22
C SER A 86 2.93 0.26 8.06
N VAL A 87 1.81 -0.32 7.64
CA VAL A 87 1.22 -1.51 8.28
C VAL A 87 2.03 -2.76 7.94
N LEU A 88 2.61 -2.80 6.73
CA LEU A 88 3.48 -3.85 6.24
C LEU A 88 4.79 -3.25 5.71
N THR A 89 5.84 -4.07 5.70
CA THR A 89 7.05 -3.78 4.94
C THR A 89 6.96 -4.42 3.55
N CYS A 90 7.38 -3.71 2.51
CA CYS A 90 7.49 -4.28 1.17
C CYS A 90 8.93 -4.17 0.64
N SER A 91 9.35 -5.15 -0.15
CA SER A 91 10.62 -5.15 -0.88
C SER A 91 10.32 -5.37 -2.36
N LEU A 92 11.05 -4.66 -3.22
CA LEU A 92 10.99 -4.88 -4.66
C LEU A 92 12.05 -5.90 -5.05
N HIS A 93 11.62 -7.09 -5.44
CA HIS A 93 12.51 -8.07 -6.03
C HIS A 93 12.61 -7.75 -7.51
N GLN A 94 13.78 -7.27 -7.93
CA GLN A 94 14.04 -6.99 -9.33
C GLN A 94 14.14 -8.33 -10.05
N THR A 95 13.11 -8.69 -10.80
CA THR A 95 13.20 -9.81 -11.73
C THR A 95 14.23 -9.40 -12.78
N HIS A 96 15.45 -9.95 -12.68
CA HIS A 96 16.45 -9.77 -13.72
C HIS A 96 15.85 -10.36 -14.99
N GLY A 97 15.48 -9.49 -15.93
CA GLY A 97 14.90 -9.89 -17.21
C GLY A 97 15.96 -10.58 -18.05
N ASP A 98 16.20 -11.87 -17.81
CA ASP A 98 16.94 -12.69 -18.75
C ASP A 98 15.98 -13.06 -19.89
N GLY A 99 15.93 -12.19 -20.88
CA GLY A 99 15.17 -12.34 -22.11
C GLY A 99 15.74 -13.48 -22.96
N ARG A 100 15.40 -14.73 -22.61
CA ARG A 100 15.67 -15.90 -23.44
C ARG A 100 14.42 -16.78 -23.56
N VAL A 101 13.63 -16.50 -24.59
CA VAL A 101 12.90 -17.50 -25.39
C VAL A 101 13.17 -17.21 -26.86
#